data_AF-A0A1Y3B4C5-F1
#
_entry.id   AF-A0A1Y3B4C5-F1
#
_cell.length_a   1.000
_cell.length_b   1.000
_cell.length_c   1.000
_cell.angle_alpha   90.00
_cell.angle_beta   90.00
_cell.angle_gamma   90.00
#
_symmetry.space_group_name_H-M   'P 1'
#
loop_
_entity.id
_entity.type
_entity.pdbx_description
1 polymer ?
#
loop_
_entity_poly.entity_id
_entity_poly.type
_entity_poly.pdbx_seq_one_letter_code
_entity_poly.pdbx_strand_id
1 'polypeptide(L)'
;MSIVYRLSRLLSPRAVVQYKNRTMLSNNVSARINMIVMGNGAMMQPSVIVTSDKTNYLFNCGEGTQRMIIEHNKYLKLGKLQNVFFTGTSYENWSGFFGLVLTVAEIKNQFSFYGSKRFEKIVQMYRQFLQSASRVELEHIVTDSVGTVIDLIDDDDFLIRSLSHKQSTAYILIAKDKIGRLLIDKCKQLNIPPGPKFAALKNGETIEIAGKIIQPKDVLGAPEPGAAIVILECPQSDYLNDFYEKVENFTPYVHGKQIELIVHMTPAKIANDSNYQSWMNTFDSN
;
A
#
# COMPACT_ATOMS: atom_id res chain seq x y z
N MET A 1 -14.09 41.84 14.44
CA MET A 1 -13.17 40.82 14.96
C MET A 1 -13.51 39.51 14.24
N SER A 2 -13.10 39.37 12.98
CA SER A 2 -13.52 38.25 12.13
C SER A 2 -12.42 37.21 12.11
N ILE A 3 -12.71 36.06 12.71
CA ILE A 3 -11.76 34.98 12.90
C ILE A 3 -11.55 34.28 11.55
N VAL A 4 -10.37 34.48 10.98
CA VAL A 4 -9.84 33.70 9.85
C VAL A 4 -9.41 32.35 10.40
N TYR A 5 -10.34 31.37 10.44
CA TYR A 5 -9.95 29.98 10.67
C TYR A 5 -9.44 29.37 9.36
N ARG A 6 -8.13 29.13 9.35
CA ARG A 6 -7.34 28.43 8.32
C ARG A 6 -8.04 27.14 7.85
N LEU A 7 -8.56 27.15 6.62
CA LEU A 7 -9.11 25.98 5.93
C LEU A 7 -8.06 24.87 5.67
N SER A 8 -6.77 25.08 5.96
CA SER A 8 -5.67 24.18 5.59
C SER A 8 -5.39 23.00 6.53
N ARG A 9 -6.02 22.91 7.71
CA ARG A 9 -5.68 21.83 8.68
C ARG A 9 -6.25 20.46 8.33
N LEU A 10 -7.25 20.37 7.46
CA LEU A 10 -7.90 19.10 7.11
C LEU A 10 -7.44 18.52 5.78
N LEU A 11 -6.77 19.30 4.95
CA LEU A 11 -6.22 18.88 3.66
C LEU A 11 -4.94 19.69 3.46
N SER A 12 -3.78 19.05 3.61
CA SER A 12 -2.49 19.67 3.31
C SER A 12 -2.13 19.45 1.84
N PRO A 13 -1.88 20.51 1.05
CA PRO A 13 -1.44 20.36 -0.34
C PRO A 13 0.10 20.36 -0.42
N ARG A 14 0.74 19.20 -0.34
CA ARG A 14 2.18 18.90 -0.64
C ARG A 14 2.29 17.38 -0.86
N ALA A 15 3.17 16.78 -1.65
CA ALA A 15 4.16 17.18 -2.65
C ALA A 15 4.34 15.97 -3.61
N VAL A 16 4.72 16.21 -4.86
CA VAL A 16 5.34 15.17 -5.70
C VAL A 16 6.66 14.79 -5.04
N VAL A 17 6.73 13.59 -4.48
CA VAL A 17 7.94 13.06 -3.85
C VAL A 17 8.96 12.76 -4.95
N GLN A 18 9.98 13.62 -5.08
CA GLN A 18 11.18 13.30 -5.86
C GLN A 18 12.05 12.32 -5.08
N TYR A 19 12.24 11.13 -5.63
CA TYR A 19 13.05 10.08 -5.04
C TYR A 19 14.55 10.30 -5.27
N LYS A 20 15.32 10.21 -4.17
CA LYS A 20 16.74 9.86 -4.22
C LYS A 20 16.83 8.33 -4.18
N ASN A 21 17.33 7.74 -5.27
CA ASN A 21 17.67 6.31 -5.35
C ASN A 21 18.59 5.92 -4.19
N ARG A 22 18.04 5.20 -3.19
CA ARG A 22 18.82 4.43 -2.23
C ARG A 22 18.35 2.99 -2.28
N THR A 23 19.09 2.17 -3.02
CA THR A 23 18.98 0.71 -3.04
C THR A 23 19.57 0.15 -1.74
N MET A 24 18.94 0.44 -0.59
CA MET A 24 19.33 -0.16 0.69
C MET A 24 18.33 -1.28 0.99
N LEU A 25 18.79 -2.53 0.92
CA LEU A 25 18.05 -3.66 1.48
C LEU A 25 18.00 -3.44 3.00
N SER A 26 16.81 -3.11 3.50
CA SER A 26 16.56 -2.78 4.90
C SER A 26 16.31 -4.07 5.68
N ASN A 27 16.97 -4.22 6.82
CA ASN A 27 16.73 -5.32 7.75
C ASN A 27 15.36 -5.26 8.43
N ASN A 28 14.65 -4.15 8.19
CA ASN A 28 13.37 -3.88 8.81
C ASN A 28 12.19 -4.42 7.98
N VAL A 29 12.39 -5.03 6.80
CA VAL A 29 11.27 -5.63 6.04
C VAL A 29 10.52 -6.63 6.93
N SER A 30 9.19 -6.50 6.98
CA SER A 30 8.32 -7.34 7.80
C SER A 30 8.46 -8.82 7.44
N ALA A 31 8.39 -9.67 8.46
CA ALA A 31 8.50 -11.10 8.26
C ALA A 31 7.25 -11.66 7.56
N ARG A 32 6.09 -11.07 7.88
CA ARG A 32 4.78 -11.49 7.39
C ARG A 32 4.05 -10.33 6.73
N ILE A 33 3.55 -10.61 5.54
CA ILE A 33 2.58 -9.79 4.82
C ILE A 33 1.33 -10.64 4.68
N ASN A 34 0.18 -10.12 5.09
CA ASN A 34 -1.11 -10.79 4.89
C ASN A 34 -2.05 -9.85 4.16
N MET A 35 -2.94 -10.42 3.35
CA MET A 35 -4.11 -9.72 2.82
C MET A 35 -5.36 -10.30 3.46
N ILE A 36 -6.25 -9.42 3.93
CA ILE A 36 -7.54 -9.80 4.50
C ILE A 36 -8.64 -9.12 3.70
N VAL A 37 -9.60 -9.91 3.21
CA VAL A 37 -10.79 -9.39 2.54
C VAL A 37 -11.72 -8.81 3.60
N MET A 38 -11.98 -7.50 3.52
CA MET A 38 -12.84 -6.78 4.45
C MET A 38 -14.29 -6.76 3.97
N GLY A 39 -14.49 -6.72 2.66
CA GLY A 39 -15.78 -6.86 2.01
C GLY A 39 -15.62 -7.45 0.62
N ASN A 40 -16.55 -8.32 0.23
CA ASN A 40 -16.50 -9.09 -1.02
C ASN A 40 -17.54 -8.62 -2.06
N GLY A 41 -18.27 -7.54 -1.79
CA GLY A 41 -19.32 -7.02 -2.66
C GLY A 41 -20.70 -7.66 -2.48
N ALA A 42 -20.87 -8.65 -1.59
CA ALA A 42 -22.19 -9.24 -1.32
C ALA A 42 -22.97 -8.46 -0.25
N MET A 43 -22.45 -8.43 0.99
CA MET A 43 -23.07 -7.69 2.10
C MET A 43 -22.31 -6.40 2.44
N MET A 44 -20.99 -6.41 2.25
CA MET A 44 -20.10 -5.27 2.42
C MET A 44 -19.42 -4.94 1.11
N GLN A 45 -19.17 -3.65 0.88
CA GLN A 45 -18.56 -3.19 -0.36
C GLN A 45 -17.14 -3.75 -0.54
N PRO A 46 -16.69 -3.99 -1.79
CA PRO A 46 -15.37 -4.55 -2.08
C PRO A 46 -14.26 -3.74 -1.42
N SER A 47 -13.54 -4.36 -0.51
CA SER A 47 -12.42 -3.76 0.20
C SER A 47 -11.47 -4.83 0.74
N VAL A 48 -10.18 -4.51 0.76
CA VAL A 48 -9.15 -5.38 1.32
C VAL A 48 -8.19 -4.58 2.18
N ILE A 49 -7.63 -5.21 3.20
CA ILE A 49 -6.55 -4.64 4.01
C ILE A 49 -5.31 -5.50 3.85
N VAL A 50 -4.21 -4.87 3.44
CA VAL A 50 -2.88 -5.49 3.43
C VAL A 50 -2.19 -5.09 4.72
N THR A 51 -1.70 -6.07 5.46
CA THR A 51 -1.10 -5.87 6.79
C THR A 51 0.34 -6.34 6.79
N SER A 52 1.24 -5.51 7.29
CA SER A 52 2.61 -5.87 7.65
C SER A 52 2.79 -5.88 9.18
N ASP A 53 4.00 -6.18 9.65
CA ASP A 53 4.31 -6.11 11.08
C ASP A 53 4.24 -4.67 11.61
N LYS A 54 4.29 -3.66 10.73
CA LYS A 54 4.36 -2.24 11.08
C LYS A 54 3.12 -1.45 10.71
N THR A 55 2.61 -1.66 9.50
CA THR A 55 1.63 -0.78 8.88
C THR A 55 0.51 -1.59 8.26
N ASN A 56 -0.69 -1.02 8.29
CA ASN A 56 -1.83 -1.53 7.54
C ASN A 56 -2.17 -0.56 6.40
N TYR A 57 -2.46 -1.11 5.23
CA TYR A 57 -2.84 -0.41 4.00
C TYR A 57 -4.25 -0.86 3.61
N LEU A 58 -5.22 0.03 3.69
CA LEU A 58 -6.61 -0.27 3.38
C LEU A 58 -6.94 0.17 1.96
N PHE A 59 -7.48 -0.73 1.14
CA PHE A 59 -7.92 -0.45 -0.23
C PHE A 59 -9.45 -0.50 -0.28
N ASN A 60 -10.05 0.65 -0.61
CA ASN A 60 -11.44 1.02 -0.41
C ASN A 60 -11.89 0.95 1.07
N CYS A 61 -12.87 1.77 1.41
CA CYS A 61 -13.43 1.87 2.75
C CYS A 61 -14.96 2.00 2.65
N GLY A 62 -15.62 0.88 2.35
CA GLY A 62 -17.07 0.80 2.39
C GLY A 62 -17.65 0.95 3.78
N GLU A 63 -18.97 1.13 3.87
CA GLU A 63 -19.71 1.18 5.12
C GLU A 63 -19.40 -0.04 6.01
N GLY A 64 -19.29 0.18 7.32
CA GLY A 64 -18.99 -0.88 8.30
C GLY A 64 -17.51 -1.28 8.40
N THR A 65 -16.63 -0.84 7.48
CA THR A 65 -15.19 -1.20 7.50
C THR A 65 -14.52 -0.90 8.84
N GLN A 66 -14.81 0.26 9.43
CA GLN A 66 -14.27 0.63 10.75
C GLN A 66 -14.65 -0.38 11.85
N ARG A 67 -15.89 -0.88 11.81
CA ARG A 67 -16.44 -1.79 12.82
C ARG A 67 -15.75 -3.15 12.70
N MET A 68 -15.57 -3.63 11.47
CA MET A 68 -14.80 -4.85 11.19
C MET A 68 -13.37 -4.77 11.74
N ILE A 69 -12.68 -3.65 11.54
CA ILE A 69 -11.31 -3.45 12.07
C ILE A 69 -11.30 -3.52 13.61
N ILE A 70 -12.26 -2.87 14.27
CA ILE A 70 -12.37 -2.83 15.73
C ILE A 70 -12.74 -4.20 16.32
N GLU A 71 -13.70 -4.90 15.71
CA GLU A 71 -14.13 -6.23 16.16
C GLU A 71 -13.02 -7.27 16.00
N HIS A 72 -12.19 -7.16 14.96
CA HIS A 72 -11.04 -8.03 14.71
C HIS A 72 -9.70 -7.44 15.20
N ASN A 73 -9.73 -6.61 16.25
CA ASN A 73 -8.54 -5.88 16.74
C ASN A 73 -7.36 -6.77 17.17
N LYS A 74 -7.56 -8.08 17.35
CA LYS A 74 -6.48 -9.04 17.63
C LYS A 74 -5.48 -9.09 16.48
N TYR A 75 -5.96 -8.98 15.25
CA TYR A 75 -5.16 -9.04 14.02
C TYR A 75 -5.07 -7.67 13.33
N LEU A 76 -6.13 -6.85 13.42
CA LEU A 76 -6.24 -5.55 12.76
C LEU A 76 -6.15 -4.40 13.77
N LYS A 77 -4.94 -3.88 14.00
CA LYS A 77 -4.76 -2.71 14.87
C LYS A 77 -5.09 -1.42 14.13
N LEU A 78 -6.12 -0.70 14.55
CA LEU A 78 -6.45 0.62 13.99
C LEU A 78 -5.28 1.62 14.13
N GLY A 79 -4.50 1.51 15.21
CA GLY A 79 -3.26 2.26 15.40
C GLY A 79 -2.15 1.98 14.36
N LYS A 80 -2.23 0.89 13.59
CA LYS A 80 -1.30 0.61 12.46
C LYS A 80 -1.85 1.10 11.12
N LEU A 81 -3.13 1.43 11.02
CA LEU A 81 -3.72 1.98 9.81
C LEU A 81 -3.25 3.43 9.65
N GLN A 82 -2.57 3.72 8.55
CA GLN A 82 -2.06 5.06 8.24
C GLN A 82 -2.54 5.55 6.88
N ASN A 83 -2.81 4.62 5.97
CA ASN A 83 -3.05 4.89 4.56
C ASN A 83 -4.36 4.22 4.11
N VAL A 84 -5.22 4.98 3.44
CA VAL A 84 -6.42 4.46 2.75
C VAL A 84 -6.35 4.81 1.27
N PHE A 85 -6.48 3.83 0.40
CA PHE A 85 -6.35 3.95 -1.04
C PHE A 85 -7.71 3.72 -1.69
N PHE A 86 -8.16 4.65 -2.54
CA PHE A 86 -9.44 4.55 -3.23
C PHE A 86 -9.23 4.16 -4.69
N THR A 87 -9.70 2.97 -5.03
CA THR A 87 -9.64 2.46 -6.41
C THR A 87 -10.63 3.17 -7.33
N GLY A 88 -11.71 3.76 -6.79
CA GLY A 88 -12.71 4.53 -7.52
C GLY A 88 -13.25 5.71 -6.72
N THR A 89 -14.14 6.50 -7.34
CA THR A 89 -14.84 7.63 -6.69
C THR A 89 -16.30 7.37 -6.35
N SER A 90 -16.78 6.15 -6.61
CA SER A 90 -18.15 5.75 -6.33
C SER A 90 -18.40 5.67 -4.83
N TYR A 91 -19.64 5.88 -4.41
CA TYR A 91 -20.02 5.83 -2.99
C TYR A 91 -19.55 4.53 -2.30
N GLU A 92 -19.59 3.41 -3.02
CA GLU A 92 -19.16 2.10 -2.56
C GLU A 92 -17.68 2.06 -2.13
N ASN A 93 -16.82 2.87 -2.76
CA ASN A 93 -15.40 2.91 -2.45
C ASN A 93 -15.11 3.63 -1.11
N TRP A 94 -15.97 4.55 -0.67
CA TRP A 94 -15.62 5.49 0.41
C TRP A 94 -16.70 5.73 1.47
N SER A 95 -17.87 5.10 1.37
CA SER A 95 -19.01 5.35 2.27
C SER A 95 -18.69 5.19 3.76
N GLY A 96 -17.73 4.35 4.13
CA GLY A 96 -17.26 4.18 5.52
C GLY A 96 -16.09 5.07 5.92
N PHE A 97 -15.48 5.81 4.98
CA PHE A 97 -14.26 6.58 5.21
C PHE A 97 -14.44 7.65 6.29
N PHE A 98 -15.55 8.38 6.26
CA PHE A 98 -15.76 9.46 7.23
C PHE A 98 -15.97 8.94 8.65
N GLY A 99 -16.69 7.82 8.81
CA GLY A 99 -16.75 7.14 10.09
C GLY A 99 -15.36 6.75 10.58
N LEU A 100 -14.58 6.09 9.70
CA LEU A 100 -13.22 5.67 10.01
C LEU A 100 -12.34 6.84 10.46
N VAL A 101 -12.43 7.98 9.77
CA VAL A 101 -11.70 9.21 10.14
C VAL A 101 -12.09 9.69 11.54
N LEU A 102 -13.39 9.70 11.88
CA LEU A 102 -13.85 10.08 13.21
C LEU A 102 -13.24 9.18 14.29
N THR A 103 -13.18 7.87 14.07
CA THR A 103 -12.56 6.93 15.02
C THR A 103 -11.04 7.08 15.07
N VAL A 104 -10.36 7.23 13.92
CA VAL A 104 -8.91 7.38 13.87
C VAL A 104 -8.44 8.67 14.55
N ALA A 105 -9.24 9.74 14.49
CA ALA A 105 -8.94 11.01 15.14
C ALA A 105 -8.84 10.93 16.67
N GLU A 106 -9.37 9.87 17.30
CA GLU A 106 -9.19 9.62 18.74
C GLU A 106 -7.82 9.03 19.07
N ILE A 107 -7.14 8.46 18.07
CA ILE A 107 -5.90 7.69 18.24
C ILE A 107 -4.70 8.45 17.65
N LYS A 108 -4.90 9.21 16.57
CA LYS A 108 -3.83 9.85 15.78
C LYS A 108 -4.19 11.27 15.35
N ASN A 109 -3.16 12.02 15.03
CA ASN A 109 -3.24 13.41 14.55
C ASN A 109 -2.96 13.57 13.04
N GLN A 110 -2.56 12.52 12.32
CA GLN A 110 -2.38 12.55 10.87
C GLN A 110 -2.93 11.26 10.24
N PHE A 111 -3.59 11.39 9.09
CA PHE A 111 -4.12 10.27 8.33
C PHE A 111 -4.11 10.57 6.83
N SER A 112 -3.45 9.72 6.05
CA SER A 112 -3.28 9.97 4.61
C SER A 112 -4.25 9.11 3.81
N PHE A 113 -4.82 9.69 2.76
CA PHE A 113 -5.65 8.97 1.82
C PHE A 113 -5.26 9.28 0.38
N TYR A 114 -5.43 8.29 -0.47
CA TYR A 114 -4.94 8.29 -1.84
C TYR A 114 -6.12 8.08 -2.77
N GLY A 115 -6.22 8.90 -3.81
CA GLY A 115 -7.28 8.76 -4.81
C GLY A 115 -7.32 9.96 -5.74
N SER A 116 -8.23 9.91 -6.71
CA SER A 116 -8.34 10.98 -7.70
C SER A 116 -8.63 12.36 -7.09
N LYS A 117 -8.30 13.42 -7.81
CA LYS A 117 -8.61 14.81 -7.44
C LYS A 117 -10.11 15.05 -7.27
N ARG A 118 -10.97 14.24 -7.90
CA ARG A 118 -12.42 14.29 -7.68
C ARG A 118 -12.79 13.98 -6.24
N PHE A 119 -12.03 13.12 -5.57
CA PHE A 119 -12.28 12.76 -4.18
C PHE A 119 -12.05 13.94 -3.22
N GLU A 120 -11.19 14.89 -3.58
CA GLU A 120 -10.96 16.12 -2.83
C GLU A 120 -12.27 16.89 -2.60
N LYS A 121 -13.10 17.02 -3.64
CA LYS A 121 -14.40 17.71 -3.56
C LYS A 121 -15.36 17.02 -2.59
N ILE A 122 -15.33 15.68 -2.57
CA ILE A 122 -16.17 14.89 -1.66
C ILE A 122 -15.74 15.18 -0.21
N VAL A 123 -14.44 15.10 0.10
CA VAL A 123 -13.95 15.40 1.46
C VAL A 123 -14.24 16.85 1.87
N GLN A 124 -14.14 17.80 0.94
CA GLN A 124 -14.51 19.21 1.19
C GLN A 124 -16.00 19.37 1.55
N MET A 125 -16.90 18.64 0.90
CA MET A 125 -18.34 18.67 1.21
C MET A 125 -18.63 18.12 2.61
N TYR A 126 -17.96 17.05 3.01
CA TYR A 126 -18.17 16.41 4.31
C TYR A 126 -17.47 17.11 5.48
N ARG A 127 -16.66 18.13 5.20
CA ARG A 127 -15.86 18.86 6.18
C ARG A 127 -16.64 19.32 7.41
N GLN A 128 -17.86 19.82 7.24
CA GLN A 128 -18.67 20.35 8.35
C GLN A 128 -19.06 19.25 9.35
N PHE A 129 -19.13 17.99 8.92
CA PHE A 129 -19.43 16.84 9.76
C PHE A 129 -18.18 16.29 10.47
N LEU A 130 -16.98 16.69 10.04
CA LEU A 130 -15.70 16.23 10.60
C LEU A 130 -15.15 17.15 11.71
N GLN A 131 -15.97 18.05 12.27
CA GLN A 131 -15.52 18.99 13.32
C GLN A 131 -14.99 18.27 14.58
N SER A 132 -15.63 17.16 14.97
CA SER A 132 -15.18 16.30 16.07
C SER A 132 -13.83 15.64 15.78
N ALA A 133 -13.46 15.47 14.52
CA ALA A 133 -12.16 14.99 14.06
C ALA A 133 -11.17 16.12 13.74
N SER A 134 -11.39 17.35 14.20
CA SER A 134 -10.49 18.49 13.93
C SER A 134 -9.04 18.32 14.41
N ARG A 135 -8.76 17.28 15.22
CA ARG A 135 -7.42 16.90 15.68
C ARG A 135 -6.62 16.12 14.66
N VAL A 136 -7.27 15.45 13.70
CA VAL A 136 -6.58 14.72 12.63
C VAL A 136 -6.41 15.63 11.42
N GLU A 137 -5.17 15.76 10.96
CA GLU A 137 -4.84 16.34 9.68
C GLU A 137 -4.99 15.26 8.61
N LEU A 138 -5.97 15.43 7.72
CA LEU A 138 -6.09 14.54 6.56
C LEU A 138 -5.18 15.05 5.45
N GLU A 139 -4.44 14.13 4.86
CA GLU A 139 -3.55 14.41 3.74
C GLU A 139 -4.10 13.69 2.51
N HIS A 140 -4.47 14.46 1.48
CA HIS A 140 -4.91 13.88 0.21
C HIS A 140 -3.74 13.78 -0.75
N ILE A 141 -3.40 12.56 -1.14
CA ILE A 141 -2.39 12.28 -2.15
C ILE A 141 -3.11 11.95 -3.47
N VAL A 142 -3.00 12.88 -4.41
CA VAL A 142 -3.69 12.79 -5.70
C VAL A 142 -3.00 11.77 -6.59
N THR A 143 -3.77 10.81 -7.11
CA THR A 143 -3.28 9.76 -8.00
C THR A 143 -3.50 10.05 -9.49
N ASP A 144 -4.09 11.20 -9.82
CA ASP A 144 -4.46 11.55 -11.20
C ASP A 144 -3.22 11.87 -12.06
N SER A 145 -2.69 10.84 -12.71
CA SER A 145 -1.83 10.98 -13.88
C SER A 145 -2.18 9.90 -14.88
N VAL A 146 -3.04 10.24 -15.85
CA VAL A 146 -3.57 9.27 -16.80
C VAL A 146 -2.43 8.67 -17.62
N GLY A 147 -2.29 7.35 -17.56
CA GLY A 147 -1.27 6.62 -18.32
C GLY A 147 0.17 6.78 -17.83
N THR A 148 0.39 7.40 -16.67
CA THR A 148 1.72 7.48 -16.05
C THR A 148 1.70 6.84 -14.67
N VAL A 149 2.66 5.97 -14.38
CA VAL A 149 2.83 5.42 -13.04
C VAL A 149 3.38 6.49 -12.10
N ILE A 150 2.81 6.57 -10.89
CA ILE A 150 3.30 7.42 -9.82
C ILE A 150 3.71 6.55 -8.62
N ASP A 151 4.88 6.80 -8.07
CA ASP A 151 5.32 6.21 -6.81
C ASP A 151 4.69 7.00 -5.65
N LEU A 152 3.95 6.29 -4.79
CA LEU A 152 3.14 6.89 -3.71
C LEU A 152 3.78 6.69 -2.34
N ILE A 153 4.22 5.47 -2.05
CA ILE A 153 4.88 5.09 -0.80
C ILE A 153 6.13 4.30 -1.14
N ASP A 154 7.22 4.55 -0.41
CA ASP A 154 8.40 3.69 -0.37
C ASP A 154 8.81 3.59 1.09
N ASP A 155 8.23 2.62 1.79
CA ASP A 155 8.52 2.35 3.20
C ASP A 155 9.35 1.08 3.34
N ASP A 156 9.55 0.60 4.56
CA ASP A 156 10.37 -0.59 4.78
C ASP A 156 9.82 -1.87 4.14
N ASP A 157 8.52 -1.95 3.87
CA ASP A 157 7.85 -3.18 3.41
C ASP A 157 7.52 -3.13 1.92
N PHE A 158 7.05 -1.98 1.43
CA PHE A 158 6.55 -1.83 0.06
C PHE A 158 7.05 -0.56 -0.63
N LEU A 159 7.27 -0.70 -1.94
CA LEU A 159 7.04 0.39 -2.90
C LEU A 159 5.60 0.26 -3.40
N ILE A 160 4.74 1.25 -3.12
CA ILE A 160 3.35 1.30 -3.61
C ILE A 160 3.25 2.35 -4.71
N ARG A 161 2.71 1.93 -5.85
CA ARG A 161 2.55 2.77 -7.05
C ARG A 161 1.09 2.84 -7.44
N SER A 162 0.69 3.93 -8.09
CA SER A 162 -0.62 4.04 -8.74
C SER A 162 -0.49 4.13 -10.25
N LEU A 163 -1.43 3.50 -10.95
CA LEU A 163 -1.67 3.68 -12.37
C LEU A 163 -3.15 4.01 -12.57
N SER A 164 -3.43 5.26 -12.95
CA SER A 164 -4.79 5.80 -12.98
C SER A 164 -5.33 5.91 -14.41
N HIS A 165 -6.63 5.68 -14.54
CA HIS A 165 -7.38 5.89 -15.77
C HIS A 165 -8.81 6.35 -15.49
N LYS A 166 -9.21 7.49 -16.09
CA LYS A 166 -10.51 8.13 -15.87
C LYS A 166 -10.80 8.33 -14.37
N GLN A 167 -11.72 7.56 -13.78
CA GLN A 167 -12.06 7.58 -12.34
C GLN A 167 -11.54 6.37 -11.56
N SER A 168 -10.87 5.43 -12.23
CA SER A 168 -10.32 4.23 -11.62
C SER A 168 -8.81 4.35 -11.43
N THR A 169 -8.32 3.81 -10.33
CA THR A 169 -6.88 3.72 -10.01
C THR A 169 -6.55 2.29 -9.65
N ALA A 170 -5.60 1.70 -10.39
CA ALA A 170 -4.93 0.47 -9.99
C ALA A 170 -3.75 0.80 -9.06
N TYR A 171 -3.57 0.01 -8.02
CA TYR A 171 -2.44 0.09 -7.10
C TYR A 171 -1.55 -1.14 -7.22
N ILE A 172 -0.25 -0.91 -7.25
CA ILE A 172 0.77 -1.94 -7.43
C ILE A 172 1.66 -1.88 -6.20
N LEU A 173 1.57 -2.91 -5.35
CA LEU A 173 2.37 -3.04 -4.14
C LEU A 173 3.52 -3.99 -4.46
N ILE A 174 4.74 -3.47 -4.46
CA ILE A 174 5.96 -4.22 -4.72
C ILE A 174 6.64 -4.45 -3.37
N ALA A 175 6.59 -5.68 -2.87
CA ALA A 175 7.25 -6.02 -1.61
C ALA A 175 8.78 -5.91 -1.78
N LYS A 176 9.44 -5.34 -0.77
CA LYS A 176 10.90 -5.27 -0.73
C LYS A 176 11.50 -6.66 -0.49
N ASP A 177 12.69 -6.88 -1.05
CA ASP A 177 13.42 -8.11 -0.85
C ASP A 177 13.82 -8.27 0.61
N LYS A 178 13.61 -9.46 1.15
CA LYS A 178 14.05 -9.78 2.51
C LYS A 178 15.54 -10.11 2.48
N ILE A 179 16.24 -9.61 3.48
CA ILE A 179 17.65 -9.94 3.67
C ILE A 179 17.79 -11.43 3.94
N GLY A 180 18.75 -12.05 3.26
CA GLY A 180 19.03 -13.47 3.43
C GLY A 180 19.30 -13.83 4.89
N ARG A 181 18.85 -15.00 5.31
CA ARG A 181 19.04 -15.47 6.69
C ARG A 181 20.52 -15.48 7.09
N LEU A 182 20.79 -15.19 8.35
CA LEU A 182 22.14 -15.30 8.90
C LEU A 182 22.54 -16.78 8.98
N LEU A 183 23.65 -17.13 8.33
CA LEU A 183 24.22 -18.47 8.31
C LEU A 183 25.04 -18.69 9.58
N ILE A 184 24.36 -19.13 10.64
CA ILE A 184 24.93 -19.27 11.99
C ILE A 184 26.23 -20.11 11.98
N ASP A 185 26.31 -21.15 11.16
CA ASP A 185 27.51 -22.00 11.08
C ASP A 185 28.71 -21.24 10.52
N LYS A 186 28.52 -20.37 9.51
CA LYS A 186 29.58 -19.50 9.00
C LYS A 186 29.99 -18.44 10.04
N CYS A 187 29.04 -17.87 10.77
CA CYS A 187 29.34 -16.95 11.87
C CYS A 187 30.21 -17.61 12.95
N LYS A 188 29.92 -18.86 13.31
CA LYS A 188 30.73 -19.64 14.27
C LYS A 188 32.14 -19.90 13.74
N GLN A 189 32.27 -20.31 12.47
CA GLN A 189 33.58 -20.54 11.84
C GLN A 189 34.45 -19.27 11.80
N LEU A 190 33.83 -18.11 11.65
CA LEU A 190 34.49 -16.80 11.65
C LEU A 190 34.62 -16.17 13.04
N ASN A 191 34.28 -16.90 14.12
CA ASN A 191 34.32 -16.43 15.50
C ASN A 191 33.55 -15.11 15.74
N ILE A 192 32.41 -14.94 15.07
CA ILE A 192 31.56 -13.76 15.23
C ILE A 192 30.70 -13.96 16.48
N PRO A 193 30.86 -13.13 17.53
CA PRO A 193 30.04 -13.26 18.72
C PRO A 193 28.58 -12.85 18.41
N PRO A 194 27.59 -13.54 19.00
CA PRO A 194 26.20 -13.14 18.86
C PRO A 194 25.97 -11.74 19.45
N GLY A 195 24.99 -11.01 18.91
CA GLY A 195 24.61 -9.69 19.39
C GLY A 195 24.84 -8.59 18.35
N PRO A 196 25.33 -7.39 18.72
CA PRO A 196 25.37 -6.22 17.83
C PRO A 196 26.07 -6.44 16.48
N LYS A 197 27.10 -7.29 16.44
CA LYS A 197 27.82 -7.62 15.20
C LYS A 197 26.96 -8.37 14.18
N PHE A 198 26.00 -9.19 14.63
CA PHE A 198 25.04 -9.84 13.73
C PHE A 198 24.07 -8.81 13.12
N ALA A 199 23.62 -7.85 13.91
CA ALA A 199 22.75 -6.78 13.43
C ALA A 199 23.46 -5.90 12.40
N ALA A 200 24.70 -5.49 12.68
CA ALA A 200 25.54 -4.73 11.75
C ALA A 200 25.70 -5.46 10.40
N LEU A 201 26.08 -6.74 10.41
CA LEU A 201 26.20 -7.54 9.19
C LEU A 201 24.89 -7.64 8.41
N LYS A 202 23.79 -7.91 9.12
CA LYS A 202 22.48 -7.95 8.47
C LYS A 202 22.02 -6.57 7.96
N ASN A 203 22.50 -5.46 8.52
CA ASN A 203 22.26 -4.11 8.02
C ASN A 203 23.14 -3.74 6.80
N GLY A 204 23.94 -4.69 6.29
CA GLY A 204 24.85 -4.45 5.17
C GLY A 204 26.20 -3.87 5.59
N GLU A 205 26.47 -3.73 6.89
CA GLU A 205 27.73 -3.18 7.39
C GLU A 205 28.82 -4.25 7.40
N THR A 206 30.05 -3.81 7.12
CA THR A 206 31.24 -4.65 7.25
C THR A 206 31.78 -4.51 8.67
N ILE A 207 32.19 -5.62 9.28
CA ILE A 207 32.73 -5.64 10.64
C ILE A 207 34.18 -6.12 10.65
N GLU A 208 34.92 -5.75 11.69
CA GLU A 208 36.26 -6.28 11.94
C GLU A 208 36.29 -7.16 13.19
N ILE A 209 36.94 -8.31 13.08
CA ILE A 209 37.19 -9.25 14.19
C ILE A 209 38.61 -9.78 14.09
N ALA A 210 39.41 -9.53 15.13
CA ALA A 210 40.79 -10.02 15.23
C ALA A 210 41.63 -9.73 13.98
N GLY A 211 41.51 -8.51 13.43
CA GLY A 211 42.22 -8.08 12.22
C GLY A 211 41.64 -8.59 10.89
N LYS A 212 40.53 -9.35 10.91
CA LYS A 212 39.84 -9.81 9.70
C LYS A 212 38.59 -8.98 9.44
N ILE A 213 38.48 -8.51 8.19
CA ILE A 213 37.31 -7.81 7.67
C ILE A 213 36.29 -8.85 7.20
N ILE A 214 35.06 -8.78 7.72
CA ILE A 214 33.96 -9.69 7.40
C ILE A 214 32.83 -8.89 6.77
N GLN A 215 32.43 -9.29 5.56
CA GLN A 215 31.35 -8.66 4.81
C GLN A 215 30.03 -9.42 5.00
N PRO A 216 28.87 -8.76 4.82
CA PRO A 216 27.55 -9.40 4.89
C PRO A 216 27.44 -10.67 4.03
N LYS A 217 27.95 -10.64 2.80
CA LYS A 217 27.92 -11.78 1.86
C LYS A 217 28.65 -13.03 2.37
N ASP A 218 29.57 -12.87 3.31
CA ASP A 218 30.33 -14.00 3.86
C ASP A 218 29.45 -14.86 4.78
N VAL A 219 28.40 -14.26 5.36
CA VAL A 219 27.59 -14.86 6.44
C VAL A 219 26.08 -14.78 6.23
N LEU A 220 25.59 -14.08 5.21
CA LEU A 220 24.17 -14.06 4.85
C LEU A 220 23.89 -15.05 3.72
N GLY A 221 22.71 -15.67 3.74
CA GLY A 221 22.17 -16.40 2.59
C GLY A 221 21.80 -15.46 1.43
N ALA A 222 21.36 -16.04 0.32
CA ALA A 222 20.77 -15.26 -0.76
C ALA A 222 19.54 -14.48 -0.25
N PRO A 223 19.33 -13.24 -0.70
CA PRO A 223 18.08 -12.51 -0.44
C PRO A 223 16.86 -13.32 -0.91
N GLU A 224 15.76 -13.22 -0.19
CA GLU A 224 14.48 -13.76 -0.62
C GLU A 224 13.75 -12.65 -1.39
N PRO A 225 13.49 -12.84 -2.70
CA PRO A 225 12.87 -11.82 -3.51
C PRO A 225 11.44 -11.55 -3.03
N GLY A 226 11.07 -10.28 -2.89
CA GLY A 226 9.70 -9.88 -2.67
C GLY A 226 8.84 -10.11 -3.92
N ALA A 227 7.53 -10.26 -3.73
CA ALA A 227 6.56 -10.36 -4.80
C ALA A 227 5.74 -9.07 -4.94
N ALA A 228 4.99 -8.97 -6.05
CA ALA A 228 4.08 -7.87 -6.30
C ALA A 228 2.62 -8.31 -6.16
N ILE A 229 1.80 -7.41 -5.62
CA ILE A 229 0.36 -7.52 -5.54
C ILE A 229 -0.24 -6.36 -6.33
N VAL A 230 -1.20 -6.65 -7.20
CA VAL A 230 -1.96 -5.62 -7.92
C VAL A 230 -3.39 -5.59 -7.40
N ILE A 231 -3.92 -4.40 -7.14
CA ILE A 231 -5.31 -4.18 -6.73
C ILE A 231 -5.93 -3.19 -7.71
N LEU A 232 -7.02 -3.57 -8.37
CA LEU A 232 -7.64 -2.77 -9.42
C LEU A 232 -9.16 -2.85 -9.40
N GLU A 233 -9.80 -1.88 -10.04
CA GLU A 233 -11.25 -1.82 -10.25
C GLU A 233 -11.55 -1.51 -11.72
N CYS A 234 -12.34 -2.33 -12.39
CA CYS A 234 -12.87 -2.01 -13.72
C CYS A 234 -14.38 -1.73 -13.60
N PRO A 235 -14.80 -0.47 -13.41
CA PRO A 235 -16.19 -0.19 -13.07
C PRO A 235 -17.14 -0.41 -14.26
N GLN A 236 -16.67 -0.17 -15.49
CA GLN A 236 -17.47 -0.22 -16.72
C GLN A 236 -16.64 -0.72 -17.90
N SER A 237 -17.30 -1.26 -18.93
CA SER A 237 -16.63 -1.88 -20.09
C SER A 237 -15.75 -0.91 -20.90
N ASP A 238 -16.04 0.39 -20.89
CA ASP A 238 -15.23 1.39 -21.59
C ASP A 238 -13.86 1.63 -20.92
N TYR A 239 -13.66 1.19 -19.67
CA TYR A 239 -12.35 1.19 -19.03
C TYR A 239 -11.47 0.05 -19.53
N LEU A 240 -12.09 -1.09 -19.90
CA LEU A 240 -11.38 -2.25 -20.40
C LEU A 240 -10.65 -1.91 -21.69
N ASN A 241 -11.40 -1.43 -22.70
CA ASN A 241 -10.86 -1.14 -24.03
C ASN A 241 -9.84 0.02 -24.02
N ASP A 242 -10.04 1.02 -23.14
CA ASP A 242 -9.22 2.23 -23.16
C ASP A 242 -7.93 2.12 -22.34
N PHE A 243 -7.89 1.24 -21.34
CA PHE A 243 -6.81 1.17 -20.37
C PHE A 243 -6.30 -0.23 -20.14
N TYR A 244 -7.16 -1.17 -19.77
CA TYR A 244 -6.73 -2.51 -19.44
C TYR A 244 -6.23 -3.28 -20.68
N GLU A 245 -6.80 -3.04 -21.86
CA GLU A 245 -6.23 -3.57 -23.12
C GLU A 245 -4.86 -2.95 -23.46
N LYS A 246 -4.59 -1.71 -23.05
CA LYS A 246 -3.29 -1.05 -23.26
C LYS A 246 -2.24 -1.49 -22.24
N VAL A 247 -2.69 -1.91 -21.06
CA VAL A 247 -1.86 -2.55 -20.05
C VAL A 247 -1.93 -4.05 -20.30
N GLU A 248 -1.15 -4.54 -21.28
CA GLU A 248 -1.09 -5.98 -21.64
C GLU A 248 -0.99 -6.85 -20.38
N ASN A 249 -0.07 -6.49 -19.49
CA ASN A 249 0.06 -6.96 -18.13
C ASN A 249 0.77 -5.89 -17.26
N PHE A 250 0.75 -6.05 -15.94
CA PHE A 250 1.40 -5.10 -15.03
C PHE A 250 2.93 -5.29 -14.91
N THR A 251 3.53 -6.22 -15.68
CA THR A 251 4.95 -6.58 -15.62
C THR A 251 5.91 -5.39 -15.77
N PRO A 252 5.67 -4.40 -16.67
CA PRO A 252 6.54 -3.23 -16.79
C PRO A 252 6.60 -2.37 -15.51
N TYR A 253 5.61 -2.52 -14.63
CA TYR A 253 5.42 -1.64 -13.49
C TYR A 253 5.87 -2.23 -12.15
N VAL A 254 6.22 -3.52 -12.11
CA VAL A 254 6.58 -4.27 -10.89
C VAL A 254 8.09 -4.43 -10.67
N HIS A 255 8.93 -3.67 -11.39
CA HIS A 255 10.40 -3.67 -11.23
C HIS A 255 11.03 -5.08 -11.31
N GLY A 256 10.50 -5.94 -12.18
CA GLY A 256 11.00 -7.31 -12.36
C GLY A 256 10.62 -8.28 -11.23
N LYS A 257 9.76 -7.88 -10.28
CA LYS A 257 9.17 -8.81 -9.31
C LYS A 257 8.08 -9.65 -9.97
N GLN A 258 7.94 -10.89 -9.50
CA GLN A 258 6.81 -11.74 -9.87
C GLN A 258 5.52 -11.15 -9.29
N ILE A 259 4.44 -11.13 -10.09
CA ILE A 259 3.11 -10.82 -9.60
C ILE A 259 2.54 -12.10 -8.98
N GLU A 260 2.29 -12.09 -7.68
CA GLU A 260 1.77 -13.25 -6.94
C GLU A 260 0.24 -13.22 -6.85
N LEU A 261 -0.36 -12.03 -6.85
CA LEU A 261 -1.79 -11.84 -6.71
C LEU A 261 -2.29 -10.60 -7.45
N ILE A 262 -3.40 -10.74 -8.16
CA ILE A 262 -4.18 -9.63 -8.70
C ILE A 262 -5.58 -9.67 -8.08
N VAL A 263 -5.99 -8.56 -7.47
CA VAL A 263 -7.30 -8.39 -6.84
C VAL A 263 -8.16 -7.50 -7.72
N HIS A 264 -9.27 -8.07 -8.21
CA HIS A 264 -10.22 -7.40 -9.07
C HIS A 264 -11.46 -7.00 -8.26
N MET A 265 -11.59 -5.71 -7.92
CA MET A 265 -12.78 -5.13 -7.28
C MET A 265 -13.81 -4.72 -8.34
N THR A 266 -14.13 -5.64 -9.23
CA THR A 266 -14.89 -5.37 -10.47
C THR A 266 -16.33 -5.88 -10.36
N PRO A 267 -17.35 -5.13 -10.80
CA PRO A 267 -18.73 -5.60 -10.79
C PRO A 267 -18.89 -6.92 -11.57
N ALA A 268 -19.70 -7.85 -11.06
CA ALA A 268 -19.86 -9.19 -11.65
C ALA A 268 -20.24 -9.16 -13.14
N LYS A 269 -21.04 -8.18 -13.57
CA LYS A 269 -21.40 -7.99 -14.99
C LYS A 269 -20.16 -7.75 -15.87
N ILE A 270 -19.21 -6.94 -15.39
CA ILE A 270 -17.96 -6.65 -16.12
C ILE A 270 -17.01 -7.84 -16.00
N ALA A 271 -16.91 -8.45 -14.81
CA ALA A 271 -16.06 -9.61 -14.60
C ALA A 271 -16.45 -10.78 -15.53
N ASN A 272 -17.75 -10.98 -15.79
CA ASN A 272 -18.27 -12.03 -16.68
C ASN A 272 -18.26 -11.66 -18.17
N ASP A 273 -17.81 -10.46 -18.53
CA ASP A 273 -17.70 -10.04 -19.93
C ASP A 273 -16.57 -10.82 -20.65
N SER A 274 -16.80 -11.22 -21.90
CA SER A 274 -15.85 -12.04 -22.66
C SER A 274 -14.51 -11.35 -22.91
N ASN A 275 -14.52 -10.03 -23.11
CA ASN A 275 -13.28 -9.27 -23.31
C ASN A 275 -12.51 -9.20 -21.98
N TYR A 276 -13.22 -9.03 -20.86
CA TYR A 276 -12.60 -8.98 -19.55
C TYR A 276 -11.97 -10.33 -19.17
N GLN A 277 -12.67 -11.43 -19.41
CA GLN A 277 -12.14 -12.78 -19.24
C GLN A 277 -10.93 -13.05 -20.14
N SER A 278 -10.98 -12.60 -21.40
CA SER A 278 -9.84 -12.72 -22.32
C SER A 278 -8.62 -11.95 -21.83
N TRP A 279 -8.81 -10.75 -21.29
CA TRP A 279 -7.75 -9.98 -20.65
C TRP A 279 -7.25 -10.65 -19.37
N MET A 280 -8.12 -11.19 -18.52
CA MET A 280 -7.67 -11.91 -17.31
C MET A 280 -6.78 -13.11 -17.63
N ASN A 281 -7.08 -13.83 -18.70
CA ASN A 281 -6.27 -14.97 -19.13
C ASN A 281 -4.85 -14.59 -19.59
N THR A 282 -4.55 -13.31 -19.85
CA THR A 282 -3.18 -12.87 -20.18
C THR A 282 -2.25 -12.94 -18.97
N PHE A 283 -2.80 -12.94 -17.75
CA PHE A 283 -2.03 -13.05 -16.52
C PHE A 283 -1.60 -14.49 -16.19
N ASP A 284 -2.38 -15.49 -16.60
CA ASP A 284 -2.15 -16.91 -16.30
C ASP A 284 -1.01 -17.54 -17.13
N SER A 285 -0.55 -16.85 -18.18
CA SER A 285 0.55 -17.28 -19.04
C SER A 285 1.96 -16.95 -18.51
N ASN A 286 2.07 -16.41 -17.29
CA ASN A 286 3.35 -16.11 -16.59
C ASN A 286 3.57 -17.01 -15.37
#